data_AF-A0A1V5ICI0-F1
#
_entry.id   AF-A0A1V5ICI0-F1
#
_cell.length_a   1.000
_cell.length_b   1.000
_cell.length_c   1.000
_cell.angle_alpha   90.00
_cell.angle_beta   90.00
_cell.angle_gamma   90.00
#
_symmetry.space_group_name_H-M   'P 1'
#
loop_
_entity.id
_entity.type
_entity.pdbx_description
1 polymer ?
#
loop_
_entity_poly.entity_id
_entity_poly.type
_entity_poly.pdbx_seq_one_letter_code
_entity_poly.pdbx_strand_id
1 'polypeptide(L)'
;MLYLPWLLTSRQTYIYYMVPVVPFIAVLVATGLARIAGADWSPVSAVAVSLEEAGGGGRRSGRVAAWAFCLACALVGLLYVPFVIGVPVPFDYYVLLTPFTTWK
;
A
#
# COMPACT_ATOMS: atom_id res chain seq x y z
N MET A 1 13.11 -2.22 14.20
CA MET A 1 11.93 -2.91 14.80
C MET A 1 10.92 -1.85 15.24
N LEU A 2 10.04 -1.39 14.33
CA LEU A 2 9.09 -0.29 14.62
C LEU A 2 7.70 -0.76 15.09
N TYR A 3 7.28 -1.98 14.72
CA TYR A 3 5.96 -2.54 15.02
C TYR A 3 5.97 -3.50 16.23
N LEU A 4 7.00 -4.36 16.29
CA LEU A 4 7.13 -5.45 17.26
C LEU A 4 7.06 -5.02 18.75
N PRO A 5 7.63 -3.88 19.17
CA PRO A 5 7.52 -3.42 20.55
C PRO A 5 6.06 -3.23 21.01
N TRP A 6 5.17 -2.77 20.12
CA TRP A 6 3.78 -2.52 20.46
C TRP A 6 2.97 -3.79 20.72
N LEU A 7 3.35 -4.92 20.10
CA LEU A 7 2.77 -6.24 20.37
C LEU A 7 3.25 -6.86 21.69
N LEU A 8 4.40 -6.41 22.20
CA LEU A 8 5.03 -6.95 23.40
C LEU A 8 4.65 -6.17 24.67
N THR A 9 3.84 -5.12 24.55
CA THR A 9 3.39 -4.31 25.69
C THR A 9 1.91 -4.51 25.96
N SER A 10 1.50 -4.50 27.23
CA SER A 10 0.10 -4.59 27.65
C SER A 10 -0.61 -3.22 27.73
N ARG A 11 -0.05 -2.18 27.10
CA ARG A 11 -0.63 -0.83 27.11
C ARG A 11 -1.65 -0.68 26.00
N GLN A 12 -2.61 0.23 26.20
CA GLN A 12 -3.57 0.58 25.16
C GLN A 12 -2.83 1.17 23.95
N THR A 13 -3.08 0.61 22.78
CA THR A 13 -2.46 1.02 21.52
C THR A 13 -3.52 1.54 20.55
N TYR A 14 -3.15 2.55 19.77
CA TYR A 14 -4.04 3.21 18.81
C TYR A 14 -3.46 3.12 17.40
N ILE A 15 -4.31 3.23 16.38
CA ILE A 15 -3.92 3.08 14.97
C ILE A 15 -2.84 4.08 14.53
N TYR A 16 -2.82 5.29 15.11
CA TYR A 16 -1.83 6.32 14.77
C TYR A 16 -0.40 5.94 15.19
N TYR A 17 -0.20 4.98 16.09
CA TYR A 17 1.13 4.43 16.39
C TYR A 17 1.74 3.65 15.22
N MET A 18 0.92 3.29 14.22
CA MET A 18 1.38 2.60 13.01
C MET A 18 1.89 3.56 11.94
N VAL A 19 1.68 4.88 12.08
CA VAL A 19 2.08 5.90 11.10
C VAL A 19 3.58 5.82 10.74
N PRO A 20 4.54 5.64 11.68
CA PRO A 20 5.96 5.53 11.35
C PRO A 20 6.31 4.28 10.52
N VAL A 21 5.46 3.25 10.51
CA VAL A 21 5.68 2.00 9.77
C VAL A 21 5.28 2.16 8.29
N VAL A 22 4.32 3.04 7.99
CA VAL A 22 3.77 3.30 6.66
C VAL A 22 4.84 3.53 5.57
N PRO A 23 5.86 4.41 5.74
CA PRO A 23 6.86 4.63 4.69
C PRO A 23 7.65 3.37 4.35
N PHE A 24 7.93 2.50 5.32
CA PHE A 24 8.65 1.25 5.08
C PHE A 24 7.80 0.24 4.31
N ILE A 25 6.50 0.15 4.65
CA ILE A 25 5.54 -0.66 3.89
C ILE A 25 5.43 -0.14 2.45
N ALA A 26 5.38 1.18 2.26
CA ALA A 26 5.33 1.77 0.93
C ALA A 26 6.56 1.40 0.07
N VAL A 27 7.77 1.40 0.65
CA VAL A 27 8.99 0.94 -0.04
C VAL A 27 8.92 -0.56 -0.38
N LEU A 28 8.44 -1.41 0.53
CA LEU A 28 8.27 -2.84 0.27
C LEU A 28 7.27 -3.09 -0.87
N VAL A 29 6.14 -2.37 -0.88
CA VAL A 29 5.15 -2.45 -1.96
C VAL A 29 5.75 -1.94 -3.27
N ALA A 30 6.44 -0.80 -3.25
CA ALA A 30 7.07 -0.23 -4.44
C ALA A 30 8.13 -1.18 -5.05
N THR A 31 8.95 -1.83 -4.22
CA THR A 31 9.94 -2.81 -4.69
C THR A 31 9.27 -4.07 -5.27
N GLY A 32 8.20 -4.57 -4.65
CA GLY A 32 7.40 -5.66 -5.20
C GLY A 32 6.76 -5.31 -6.55
N LEU A 33 6.16 -4.11 -6.66
CA LEU A 33 5.58 -3.61 -7.90
C LEU A 33 6.64 -3.41 -8.99
N ALA A 34 7.83 -2.93 -8.64
CA ALA A 34 8.93 -2.79 -9.59
C ALA A 34 9.34 -4.14 -10.19
N ARG A 35 9.37 -5.22 -9.39
CA ARG A 35 9.62 -6.58 -9.88
C ARG A 35 8.49 -7.08 -10.79
N ILE A 36 7.23 -6.88 -10.40
CA ILE A 36 6.06 -7.27 -11.21
C ILE A 36 6.04 -6.51 -12.55
N ALA A 37 6.43 -5.24 -12.55
CA ALA A 37 6.55 -4.40 -13.75
C ALA A 37 7.74 -4.78 -14.65
N GLY A 38 8.59 -5.72 -14.21
CA GLY A 38 9.78 -6.15 -14.94
C GLY A 38 10.88 -5.09 -14.98
N ALA A 39 11.00 -4.27 -13.92
CA ALA A 39 12.10 -3.33 -13.77
C ALA A 39 13.33 -4.05 -13.23
N ASP A 40 14.33 -4.24 -14.09
CA ASP A 40 15.59 -4.94 -13.82
C ASP A 40 16.60 -4.03 -13.13
N TRP A 41 16.21 -3.39 -12.01
CA TRP A 41 17.15 -2.63 -11.19
C TRP A 41 17.70 -3.56 -10.09
N SER A 42 18.94 -4.01 -10.23
CA SER A 42 19.61 -4.73 -9.14
C SER A 42 21.13 -4.61 -9.19
N PRO A 43 21.77 -4.14 -8.11
CA PRO A 43 23.17 -4.44 -7.80
C PRO A 43 23.35 -5.71 -6.94
N VAL A 44 22.27 -6.37 -6.48
CA VAL A 44 22.31 -7.56 -5.58
C VAL A 44 21.33 -8.63 -6.08
N SER A 45 21.52 -9.08 -7.31
CA SER A 45 20.68 -10.09 -7.97
C SER A 45 21.18 -11.51 -7.69
N ALA A 46 21.03 -12.01 -6.47
CA ALA A 46 21.34 -13.43 -6.17
C ALA A 46 20.23 -14.18 -5.43
N VAL A 47 19.16 -13.50 -5.00
CA VAL A 47 17.93 -14.16 -4.51
C VAL A 47 16.80 -13.83 -5.47
N ALA A 48 17.05 -14.03 -6.77
CA ALA A 48 16.02 -14.03 -7.77
C ALA A 48 15.28 -15.37 -7.63
N VAL A 49 14.17 -15.34 -6.89
CA VAL A 49 13.13 -16.37 -7.02
C VAL A 49 12.79 -16.43 -8.51
N SER A 50 13.19 -17.53 -9.15
CA SER A 50 12.93 -17.81 -10.56
C SER A 50 11.42 -17.78 -10.81
N LEU A 51 10.94 -16.63 -11.28
CA LEU A 51 9.72 -16.46 -12.05
C LEU A 51 10.09 -16.32 -13.55
N GLU A 52 11.13 -17.04 -13.98
CA GLU A 52 11.48 -17.22 -15.39
C GLU A 52 10.50 -18.20 -16.06
N GLU A 53 9.21 -17.90 -16.03
CA GLU A 53 8.22 -18.65 -16.81
C GLU A 53 6.98 -17.81 -17.11
N ALA A 54 7.18 -16.54 -17.47
CA ALA A 54 6.13 -15.74 -18.08
C ALA A 54 6.72 -15.01 -19.30
N GLY A 55 6.54 -15.64 -20.46
CA GLY A 55 6.94 -15.10 -21.77
C GLY A 55 6.50 -13.65 -21.98
N GLY A 56 7.15 -12.96 -22.92
CA GLY A 56 7.15 -11.50 -23.11
C GLY A 56 5.81 -10.74 -23.07
N GLY A 57 4.65 -11.40 -23.07
CA GLY A 57 3.34 -10.80 -22.74
C GLY A 57 3.14 -10.46 -21.26
N GLY A 58 3.82 -11.14 -20.33
CA GLY A 58 3.68 -10.93 -18.88
C GLY A 58 4.16 -9.56 -18.40
N ARG A 59 5.23 -9.02 -18.99
CA ARG A 59 5.80 -7.70 -18.62
C ARG A 59 4.85 -6.54 -18.89
N ARG A 60 4.08 -6.58 -19.99
CA ARG A 60 3.07 -5.56 -20.30
C ARG A 60 1.92 -5.62 -19.30
N SER A 61 1.44 -6.82 -18.97
CA SER A 61 0.40 -7.05 -17.96
C SER A 61 0.85 -6.57 -16.57
N GLY A 62 2.08 -6.88 -16.17
CA GLY A 62 2.65 -6.44 -14.88
C GLY A 62 2.78 -4.92 -14.75
N ARG A 63 3.17 -4.22 -15.81
CA ARG A 63 3.20 -2.73 -15.81
C ARG A 63 1.80 -2.13 -15.67
N VAL A 64 0.79 -2.71 -16.33
CA VAL A 64 -0.60 -2.26 -16.20
C VAL A 64 -1.09 -2.47 -14.77
N ALA A 65 -0.82 -3.63 -14.17
CA ALA A 65 -1.19 -3.91 -12.78
C ALA A 65 -0.53 -2.91 -11.80
N ALA A 66 0.75 -2.60 -11.98
CA ALA A 66 1.44 -1.62 -11.14
C ALA A 66 0.84 -0.21 -11.26
N TRP A 67 0.53 0.24 -12.48
CA TRP A 67 -0.14 1.52 -12.69
C TRP A 67 -1.56 1.55 -12.11
N ALA A 68 -2.32 0.48 -12.30
CA ALA A 68 -3.66 0.35 -11.74
C ALA A 68 -3.63 0.44 -10.21
N PHE A 69 -2.66 -0.19 -9.56
CA PHE A 69 -2.47 -0.08 -8.11
C PHE A 69 -2.15 1.36 -7.69
N CYS A 70 -1.18 2.01 -8.34
CA CYS A 70 -0.83 3.41 -8.03
C CYS A 70 -2.03 4.35 -8.20
N LEU A 71 -2.81 4.16 -9.27
CA LEU A 71 -4.00 4.96 -9.56
C LEU A 71 -5.10 4.71 -8.52
N ALA A 72 -5.31 3.46 -8.11
CA ALA A 72 -6.24 3.13 -7.03
C ALA A 72 -5.83 3.80 -5.71
N CYS A 73 -4.54 3.75 -5.34
CA CYS A 73 -4.04 4.44 -4.14
C CYS A 73 -4.25 5.96 -4.22
N ALA A 74 -3.98 6.57 -5.37
CA ALA A 74 -4.18 8.00 -5.59
C ALA A 74 -5.66 8.38 -5.49
N LEU A 75 -6.55 7.61 -6.11
CA LEU A 75 -8.01 7.81 -6.02
C LEU A 75 -8.52 7.69 -4.58
N VAL A 76 -8.10 6.64 -3.86
CA VAL A 76 -8.46 6.48 -2.44
C VAL A 76 -7.93 7.67 -1.63
N GLY A 77 -6.68 8.09 -1.85
CA GLY A 77 -6.12 9.26 -1.20
C GLY A 77 -6.94 10.53 -1.47
N LEU A 78 -7.35 10.76 -2.72
CA LEU A 78 -8.19 11.90 -3.11
C LEU A 78 -9.57 11.88 -2.44
N LEU A 79 -10.23 10.72 -2.39
CA LEU A 79 -11.53 10.57 -1.73
C LEU A 79 -11.46 10.88 -0.23
N TYR A 80 -10.31 10.63 0.40
CA TYR A 80 -10.10 10.88 1.82
C TYR A 80 -9.56 12.29 2.15
N VAL A 81 -9.24 13.13 1.15
CA VAL A 81 -8.72 14.49 1.35
C VAL A 81 -9.58 15.32 2.32
N PRO A 82 -10.93 15.36 2.23
CA PRO A 82 -11.74 16.18 3.12
C PRO A 82 -11.50 15.91 4.61
N PHE A 83 -11.24 14.64 4.98
CA PHE A 83 -10.95 14.26 6.37
C PHE A 83 -9.58 14.74 6.84
N VAL A 84 -8.59 14.82 5.94
CA VAL A 84 -7.24 15.31 6.25
C VAL A 84 -7.24 16.83 6.45
N ILE A 85 -8.01 17.56 5.64
CA ILE A 85 -8.07 19.03 5.69
C ILE A 85 -9.18 19.57 6.62
N GLY A 86 -9.96 18.69 7.25
CA GLY A 86 -11.02 19.05 8.20
C GLY A 86 -12.26 19.68 7.57
N VAL A 87 -12.53 19.41 6.28
CA VAL A 87 -13.74 19.89 5.59
C VAL A 87 -14.94 19.02 6.00
N PRO A 88 -16.05 19.62 6.43
CA PRO A 88 -17.25 18.87 6.78
C PRO A 88 -17.86 18.23 5.53
N VAL A 89 -18.14 16.92 5.62
CA VAL A 89 -18.81 16.14 4.58
C VAL A 89 -20.05 15.44 5.17
N PRO A 90 -21.09 15.18 4.36
CA PRO A 90 -22.27 14.44 4.82
C PRO A 90 -21.88 13.07 5.38
N PHE A 91 -22.60 12.58 6.39
CA PHE A 91 -22.32 11.26 6.98
C PHE A 91 -22.45 10.13 5.96
N ASP A 92 -23.37 10.24 4.99
CA ASP A 92 -23.53 9.27 3.90
C ASP A 92 -22.26 9.13 3.03
N TYR A 93 -21.49 10.21 2.88
CA TYR A 93 -20.20 10.17 2.18
C TYR A 93 -19.17 9.32 2.93
N TYR A 94 -19.17 9.41 4.27
CA TYR A 94 -18.32 8.56 5.11
C TYR A 94 -18.71 7.08 5.00
N VAL A 95 -20.01 6.77 5.12
CA VAL A 95 -20.53 5.40 5.00
C VAL A 95 -20.16 4.76 3.66
N LEU A 96 -20.21 5.53 2.57
CA LEU A 96 -19.82 5.06 1.24
C LEU A 96 -18.33 4.70 1.14
N LEU A 97 -17.47 5.39 1.88
CA LEU A 97 -16.02 5.19 1.85
C LEU A 97 -15.51 4.12 2.83
N THR A 98 -16.35 3.67 3.76
CA THR A 98 -16.02 2.65 4.76
C THR A 98 -16.58 1.28 4.36
N PRO A 99 -15.80 0.42 3.70
CA PRO A 99 -16.27 -0.92 3.32
C PRO A 99 -16.39 -1.88 4.52
N PHE A 100 -15.84 -1.52 5.68
CA PHE A 100 -15.82 -2.36 6.87
C PHE A 100 -16.77 -1.84 7.94
N THR A 101 -17.57 -2.73 8.51
CA THR A 101 -18.54 -2.42 9.58
C THR A 101 -17.90 -2.02 10.91
N THR A 102 -16.59 -2.22 11.06
CA THR A 102 -15.80 -1.83 12.23
C THR A 102 -15.33 -0.38 12.20
N TRP A 103 -15.44 0.29 11.06
CA TRP A 103 -15.10 1.70 10.91
C TRP A 103 -16.32 2.53 11.32
N LYS A 104 -16.22 3.20 12.47
CA LYS A 104 -17.25 4.06 13.06
C LYS A 104 -16.71 5.46 13.21
#